data_AF-A0A4Q9LV64-F1
#
_entry.id   AF-A0A4Q9LV64-F1
#
_cell.length_a   1.000
_cell.length_b   1.000
_cell.length_c   1.000
_cell.angle_alpha   90.00
_cell.angle_beta   90.00
_cell.angle_gamma   90.00
#
_symmetry.space_group_name_H-M   'P 1'
#
loop_
_entity.id
_entity.type
_entity.pdbx_description
1 polymer ?
#
loop_
_entity_poly.entity_id
_entity_poly.type
_entity_poly.pdbx_seq_one_letter_code
_entity_poly.pdbx_strand_id
1 'polypeptide(L)'
;MHSIETDEIEFFGFIPSCFIKELKENIIQTLNENNADEETLKLFEKNFYIFENFVLRNVFRFPVSFKFERKITDLRIEENVQKKINEYLMLVKEETNIIREKQIFQNKLDIQKYKYNEYLQINKIEKEMDNLLDSSIKMVNYVQSVSEMRDTFLKSNCGKNNTDLYKMMEHKEIRNNVYKNELKELLEKANIEDFQRFIKNL
;
A
#
# COMPACT_ATOMS: atom_id res chain seq x y z
N MET A 1 5.77 -62.16 5.16
CA MET A 1 5.78 -61.71 3.75
C MET A 1 7.20 -61.26 3.45
N HIS A 2 7.98 -62.12 2.80
CA HIS A 2 9.39 -61.86 2.53
C HIS A 2 9.54 -60.77 1.46
N SER A 3 10.48 -59.87 1.70
CA SER A 3 11.00 -58.83 0.82
C SER A 3 11.82 -59.43 -0.36
N ILE A 4 11.21 -60.29 -1.16
CA ILE A 4 11.86 -61.13 -2.20
C ILE A 4 12.30 -60.32 -3.44
N GLU A 5 12.26 -58.98 -3.42
CA GLU A 5 12.70 -58.17 -4.58
C GLU A 5 13.87 -57.25 -4.26
N THR A 6 14.21 -57.03 -2.98
CA THR A 6 15.23 -56.02 -2.64
C THR A 6 16.64 -56.46 -3.01
N ASP A 7 16.96 -57.74 -2.85
CA ASP A 7 18.31 -58.25 -3.09
C ASP A 7 18.57 -58.40 -4.59
N GLU A 8 17.59 -58.86 -5.37
CA GLU A 8 17.64 -58.87 -6.82
C GLU A 8 17.77 -57.45 -7.39
N ILE A 9 16.95 -56.50 -6.95
CA ILE A 9 17.02 -55.09 -7.40
C ILE A 9 18.41 -54.50 -7.12
N GLU A 10 18.96 -54.76 -5.94
CA GLU A 10 20.27 -54.28 -5.54
C GLU A 10 21.41 -54.91 -6.35
N PHE A 11 21.33 -56.23 -6.62
CA PHE A 11 22.32 -56.93 -7.43
C PHE A 11 22.33 -56.48 -8.90
N PHE A 12 21.15 -56.37 -9.51
CA PHE A 12 21.03 -55.97 -10.92
C PHE A 12 21.22 -54.46 -11.10
N GLY A 13 20.99 -53.66 -10.06
CA GLY A 13 21.06 -52.20 -10.12
C GLY A 13 19.88 -51.55 -10.85
N PHE A 14 18.84 -52.33 -11.15
CA PHE A 14 17.60 -51.87 -11.77
C PHE A 14 16.43 -52.75 -11.34
N ILE A 15 15.20 -52.26 -11.56
CA ILE A 15 13.98 -53.02 -11.28
C ILE A 15 13.68 -53.91 -12.51
N PRO A 16 13.71 -55.25 -12.39
CA PRO A 16 13.57 -56.15 -13.53
C PRO A 16 12.29 -55.97 -14.35
N SER A 17 11.16 -55.68 -13.69
CA SER A 17 9.89 -55.41 -14.37
C SER A 17 9.91 -54.11 -15.18
N CYS A 18 10.57 -53.07 -14.69
CA CYS A 18 10.77 -51.82 -15.44
C CYS A 18 11.62 -52.06 -16.70
N PHE A 19 12.72 -52.80 -16.56
CA PHE A 19 13.59 -53.14 -17.70
C PHE A 19 12.83 -53.90 -18.80
N ILE A 20 12.01 -54.89 -18.43
CA ILE A 20 11.23 -55.66 -19.41
C ILE A 20 10.14 -54.81 -20.07
N LYS A 21 9.54 -53.88 -19.33
CA LYS A 21 8.58 -52.93 -19.89
C LYS A 21 9.24 -51.99 -20.91
N GLU A 22 10.39 -51.41 -20.58
CA GLU A 22 11.15 -50.55 -21.50
C GLU A 22 11.58 -51.33 -22.76
N LEU A 23 12.02 -52.58 -22.60
CA LEU A 23 12.33 -53.45 -23.73
C LEU A 23 11.10 -53.70 -24.63
N LYS A 24 9.93 -53.94 -24.04
CA LYS A 24 8.67 -54.10 -24.77
C LYS A 24 8.34 -52.85 -25.59
N GLU A 25 8.42 -51.69 -24.96
CA GLU A 25 8.10 -50.40 -25.58
C GLU A 25 9.04 -50.11 -26.76
N ASN A 26 10.34 -50.35 -26.59
CA ASN A 26 11.33 -50.18 -27.66
C ASN A 26 11.06 -51.11 -28.85
N ILE A 27 10.72 -52.38 -28.61
CA ILE A 27 10.41 -53.31 -29.70
C ILE A 27 9.10 -52.92 -30.41
N ILE A 28 8.06 -52.52 -29.67
CA ILE A 28 6.80 -52.02 -30.26
C ILE A 28 7.07 -50.79 -31.12
N GLN A 29 7.89 -49.86 -30.65
CA GLN A 29 8.28 -48.70 -31.42
C GLN A 29 8.97 -49.11 -32.73
N THR A 30 9.95 -50.02 -32.68
CA THR A 30 10.62 -50.51 -33.89
C THR A 30 9.67 -51.24 -34.84
N LEU A 31 8.72 -52.03 -34.33
CA LEU A 31 7.70 -52.70 -35.16
C LEU A 31 6.81 -51.67 -35.87
N ASN A 32 6.39 -50.62 -35.15
CA ASN A 32 5.59 -49.53 -35.73
C ASN A 32 6.37 -48.75 -36.79
N GLU A 33 7.64 -48.44 -36.54
CA GLU A 33 8.52 -47.77 -37.51
C GLU A 33 8.71 -48.58 -38.81
N ASN A 34 8.62 -49.91 -38.72
CA ASN A 34 8.68 -50.81 -39.87
C ASN A 34 7.31 -51.15 -40.48
N ASN A 35 6.24 -50.42 -40.10
CA ASN A 35 4.87 -50.62 -40.58
C ASN A 35 4.35 -52.05 -40.36
N ALA A 36 4.66 -52.67 -39.21
CA ALA A 36 4.05 -53.94 -38.81
C ALA A 36 2.52 -53.82 -38.76
N ASP A 37 1.82 -54.87 -39.19
CA ASP A 37 0.36 -54.91 -39.15
C ASP A 37 -0.16 -55.18 -37.73
N GLU A 38 -1.45 -54.91 -37.52
CA GLU A 38 -2.09 -55.05 -36.21
C GLU A 38 -2.08 -56.50 -35.71
N GLU A 39 -2.08 -57.47 -36.62
CA GLU A 39 -1.98 -58.90 -36.29
C GLU A 39 -0.59 -59.25 -35.73
N THR A 40 0.49 -58.76 -36.34
CA THR A 40 1.85 -58.93 -35.83
C THR A 40 2.02 -58.32 -34.44
N LEU A 41 1.47 -57.13 -34.21
CA LEU A 41 1.53 -56.49 -32.89
C LEU A 41 0.80 -57.32 -31.82
N LYS A 42 -0.40 -57.83 -32.11
CA LYS A 42 -1.15 -58.69 -31.18
C LYS A 42 -0.42 -60.00 -30.88
N LEU A 43 0.18 -60.62 -31.90
CA LEU A 43 0.99 -61.83 -31.73
C LEU A 43 2.25 -61.53 -30.90
N PHE A 44 2.91 -60.40 -31.14
CA PHE A 44 4.05 -59.96 -30.36
C PHE A 44 3.65 -59.77 -28.89
N GLU A 45 2.59 -59.03 -28.58
CA GLU A 45 2.16 -58.78 -27.20
C GLU A 45 1.88 -60.06 -26.43
N LYS A 46 1.18 -61.01 -27.07
CA LYS A 46 0.87 -62.31 -26.47
C LYS A 46 2.15 -63.10 -26.15
N ASN A 47 3.09 -63.18 -27.10
CA ASN A 47 4.34 -63.90 -26.91
C ASN A 47 5.26 -63.19 -25.91
N PHE A 48 5.29 -61.86 -25.93
CA PHE A 48 6.09 -61.06 -25.02
C PHE A 48 5.61 -61.20 -23.58
N TYR A 49 4.31 -61.36 -23.34
CA TYR A 49 3.79 -61.66 -22.00
C TYR A 49 4.30 -63.01 -21.45
N ILE A 50 4.42 -64.03 -22.30
CA ILE A 50 5.00 -65.33 -21.91
C ILE A 50 6.49 -65.16 -21.60
N PHE A 51 7.20 -64.43 -22.47
CA PHE A 51 8.61 -64.10 -22.29
C PHE A 51 8.86 -63.32 -20.98
N GLU A 52 8.09 -62.28 -20.72
CA GLU A 52 8.17 -61.47 -19.48
C GLU A 52 8.05 -62.36 -18.24
N ASN A 53 7.03 -63.21 -18.19
CA ASN A 53 6.84 -64.13 -17.08
C ASN A 53 7.99 -65.14 -16.92
N PHE A 54 8.53 -65.63 -18.04
CA PHE A 54 9.66 -66.55 -18.02
C PHE A 54 10.90 -65.86 -17.46
N VAL A 55 11.23 -64.66 -17.95
CA VAL A 55 12.43 -63.93 -17.58
C VAL A 55 12.37 -63.47 -16.12
N LEU A 56 11.24 -62.91 -15.68
CA LEU A 56 11.06 -62.48 -14.28
C LEU A 56 11.15 -63.65 -13.28
N ARG A 57 10.75 -64.86 -13.68
CA ARG A 57 10.77 -66.02 -12.79
C ARG A 57 12.07 -66.81 -12.80
N ASN A 58 12.76 -66.87 -13.94
CA ASN A 58 13.88 -67.80 -14.15
C ASN A 58 15.22 -67.10 -14.38
N VAL A 59 15.22 -65.85 -14.82
CA VAL A 59 16.46 -65.11 -15.14
C VAL A 59 16.76 -64.10 -14.04
N PHE A 60 15.79 -63.25 -13.70
CA PHE A 60 16.00 -62.16 -12.73
C PHE A 60 15.67 -62.53 -11.29
N ARG A 61 15.26 -63.76 -11.02
CA ARG A 61 14.93 -64.22 -9.67
C ARG A 61 16.03 -65.13 -9.14
N PHE A 62 16.47 -64.89 -7.92
CA PHE A 62 17.44 -65.77 -7.31
C PHE A 62 16.81 -67.11 -6.91
N PRO A 63 17.59 -68.22 -7.00
CA PRO A 63 17.20 -69.47 -6.37
C PRO A 63 16.93 -69.26 -4.88
N VAL A 64 15.96 -69.98 -4.32
CA VAL A 64 15.60 -69.85 -2.89
C VAL A 64 16.79 -70.15 -1.95
N SER A 65 17.77 -70.92 -2.42
CA SER A 65 19.01 -71.24 -1.70
C SER A 65 20.11 -70.20 -1.85
N PHE A 66 20.00 -69.28 -2.80
CA PHE A 66 21.00 -68.24 -3.02
C PHE A 66 20.82 -67.11 -2.00
N LYS A 67 21.93 -66.68 -1.41
CA LYS A 67 21.98 -65.53 -0.52
C LYS A 67 22.91 -64.50 -1.14
N PHE A 68 22.36 -63.32 -1.42
CA PHE A 68 23.17 -62.21 -1.89
C PHE A 68 24.03 -61.66 -0.74
N GLU A 69 25.35 -61.73 -0.90
CA GLU A 69 26.30 -61.15 0.05
C GLU A 69 26.59 -59.69 -0.33
N ARG A 70 26.10 -58.76 0.48
CA ARG A 70 26.37 -57.32 0.32
C ARG A 70 27.84 -57.01 0.65
N LYS A 71 28.43 -56.06 -0.09
CA LYS A 71 29.75 -55.51 0.28
C LYS A 71 29.59 -54.62 1.51
N ILE A 72 30.49 -54.77 2.48
CA ILE A 72 30.50 -54.05 3.78
C ILE A 72 30.58 -52.51 3.63
N THR A 73 30.81 -52.00 2.42
CA THR A 73 30.91 -50.57 2.11
C THR A 73 29.56 -49.85 1.93
N ASP A 74 28.44 -50.57 1.91
CA ASP A 74 27.13 -49.95 1.72
C ASP A 74 26.60 -49.38 3.04
N LEU A 75 26.88 -48.09 3.25
CA LEU A 75 26.22 -47.26 4.25
C LEU A 75 24.72 -47.26 3.97
N ARG A 76 23.96 -48.14 4.65
CA ARG A 76 22.52 -47.98 4.78
C ARG A 76 22.26 -46.65 5.49
N ILE A 77 21.85 -45.65 4.73
CA ILE A 77 21.25 -44.45 5.30
C ILE A 77 19.89 -44.90 5.89
N GLU A 78 19.89 -45.31 7.15
CA GLU A 78 18.67 -45.50 7.95
C GLU A 78 18.02 -44.16 8.34
N GLU A 79 18.29 -43.09 7.60
CA GLU A 79 17.52 -41.86 7.80
C GLU A 79 16.09 -42.17 7.40
N ASN A 80 15.21 -42.10 8.38
CA ASN A 80 13.78 -42.23 8.20
C ASN A 80 13.31 -41.07 7.30
N VAL A 81 13.32 -41.31 5.99
CA VAL A 81 12.94 -40.34 4.95
C VAL A 81 11.55 -39.77 5.25
N GLN A 82 10.67 -40.58 5.81
CA GLN A 82 9.34 -40.14 6.24
C GLN A 82 9.40 -39.09 7.36
N LYS A 83 10.34 -39.22 8.30
CA LYS A 83 10.55 -38.22 9.36
C LYS A 83 11.01 -36.89 8.77
N LYS A 84 11.98 -36.91 7.84
CA LYS A 84 12.44 -35.68 7.14
C LYS A 84 11.34 -35.03 6.30
N ILE A 85 10.53 -35.83 5.61
CA ILE A 85 9.37 -35.34 4.86
C ILE A 85 8.37 -34.67 5.82
N ASN A 86 8.08 -35.29 6.96
CA ASN A 86 7.16 -34.72 7.95
C ASN A 86 7.69 -33.43 8.58
N GLU A 87 9.00 -33.37 8.91
CA GLU A 87 9.67 -32.16 9.40
C GLU A 87 9.60 -31.03 8.37
N TYR A 88 9.87 -31.34 7.09
CA TYR A 88 9.75 -30.37 6.00
C TYR A 88 8.32 -29.84 5.84
N LEU A 89 7.32 -30.72 5.88
CA LEU A 89 5.91 -30.33 5.79
C LEU A 89 5.45 -29.46 6.98
N MET A 90 6.01 -29.69 8.17
CA MET A 90 5.77 -28.84 9.34
C MET A 90 6.34 -27.43 9.13
N LEU A 91 7.58 -27.32 8.65
CA LEU A 91 8.22 -26.04 8.35
C LEU A 91 7.44 -25.24 7.29
N VAL A 92 6.98 -25.89 6.23
CA VAL A 92 6.15 -25.25 5.19
C VAL A 92 4.82 -24.73 5.75
N LYS A 93 4.19 -25.47 6.68
CA LYS A 93 2.97 -25.01 7.35
C LYS A 93 3.23 -23.81 8.26
N GLU A 94 4.34 -23.81 8.99
CA GLU A 94 4.71 -22.67 9.83
C GLU A 94 4.99 -21.42 8.97
N GLU A 95 5.73 -21.57 7.87
CA GLU A 95 6.02 -20.48 6.94
C GLU A 95 4.73 -19.86 6.37
N THR A 96 3.80 -20.69 5.90
CA THR A 96 2.51 -20.22 5.37
C THR A 96 1.67 -19.50 6.42
N ASN A 97 1.70 -19.95 7.68
CA ASN A 97 1.05 -19.25 8.79
C ASN A 97 1.70 -17.88 9.07
N ILE A 98 3.02 -17.80 9.10
CA ILE A 98 3.75 -16.53 9.31
C ILE A 98 3.42 -15.53 8.20
N ILE A 99 3.38 -15.97 6.94
CA ILE A 99 3.02 -15.12 5.80
C ILE A 99 1.59 -14.57 5.97
N ARG A 100 0.65 -15.42 6.39
CA ARG A 100 -0.74 -15.01 6.64
C ARG A 100 -0.82 -14.00 7.78
N GLU A 101 -0.13 -14.23 8.90
CA GLU A 101 -0.11 -13.30 10.04
C GLU A 101 0.48 -11.95 9.66
N LYS A 102 1.57 -11.95 8.87
CA LYS A 102 2.17 -10.73 8.33
C LYS A 102 1.17 -9.93 7.51
N GLN A 103 0.40 -10.57 6.62
CA GLN A 103 -0.64 -9.88 5.85
C GLN A 103 -1.74 -9.29 6.73
N ILE A 104 -2.18 -10.01 7.76
CA ILE A 104 -3.19 -9.51 8.71
C ILE A 104 -2.66 -8.26 9.44
N PHE A 105 -1.41 -8.30 9.89
CA PHE A 105 -0.78 -7.15 10.55
C PHE A 105 -0.63 -5.96 9.61
N GLN A 106 -0.21 -6.20 8.36
CA GLN A 106 -0.09 -5.16 7.34
C GLN A 106 -1.42 -4.44 7.12
N ASN A 107 -2.51 -5.20 6.95
CA ASN A 107 -3.85 -4.65 6.76
C ASN A 107 -4.32 -3.84 7.96
N LYS A 108 -4.07 -4.31 9.19
CA LYS A 108 -4.40 -3.55 10.41
C LYS A 108 -3.65 -2.22 10.46
N LEU A 109 -2.38 -2.23 10.07
CA LEU A 109 -1.52 -1.05 10.07
C LEU A 109 -1.98 -0.02 9.03
N ASP A 110 -2.41 -0.49 7.85
CA ASP A 110 -2.96 0.39 6.81
C ASP A 110 -4.30 1.01 7.23
N ILE A 111 -5.17 0.25 7.90
CA ILE A 111 -6.40 0.80 8.49
C ILE A 111 -6.08 1.88 9.53
N GLN A 112 -5.08 1.66 10.40
CA GLN A 112 -4.70 2.66 11.38
C GLN A 112 -4.10 3.92 10.74
N LYS A 113 -3.27 3.77 9.70
CA LYS A 113 -2.76 4.91 8.92
C LYS A 113 -3.89 5.70 8.29
N TYR A 114 -4.88 5.03 7.70
CA TYR A 114 -6.04 5.67 7.12
C TYR A 114 -6.80 6.51 8.16
N LYS A 115 -7.12 5.92 9.32
CA LYS A 115 -7.78 6.63 10.42
C LYS A 115 -6.97 7.83 10.91
N TYR A 116 -5.66 7.66 11.07
CA TYR A 116 -4.78 8.76 11.48
C TYR A 116 -4.81 9.93 10.50
N ASN A 117 -4.78 9.65 9.19
CA ASN A 117 -4.88 10.68 8.16
C ASN A 117 -6.24 11.38 8.18
N GLU A 118 -7.33 10.65 8.42
CA GLU A 118 -8.67 11.22 8.58
C GLU A 118 -8.72 12.18 9.79
N TYR A 119 -8.16 11.77 10.94
CA TYR A 119 -8.05 12.65 12.11
C TYR A 119 -7.23 13.91 11.84
N LEU A 120 -6.13 13.80 11.09
CA LEU A 120 -5.33 14.97 10.68
C LEU A 120 -6.14 15.94 9.82
N GLN A 121 -6.97 15.43 8.90
CA GLN A 121 -7.84 16.26 8.08
C GLN A 121 -8.90 16.96 8.93
N ILE A 122 -9.55 16.26 9.85
CA ILE A 122 -10.54 16.84 10.77
C ILE A 122 -9.91 17.96 11.60
N ASN A 123 -8.72 17.73 12.17
CA ASN A 123 -8.02 18.74 12.97
C ASN A 123 -7.63 19.97 12.13
N LYS A 124 -7.30 19.78 10.85
CA LYS A 124 -7.07 20.90 9.93
C LYS A 124 -8.34 21.73 9.71
N ILE A 125 -9.48 21.06 9.49
CA ILE A 125 -10.78 21.73 9.32
C ILE A 125 -11.17 22.48 10.60
N GLU A 126 -10.96 21.88 11.77
CA GLU A 126 -11.24 22.51 13.07
C GLU A 126 -10.47 23.83 13.23
N LYS A 127 -9.16 23.85 12.91
CA LYS A 127 -8.36 25.08 12.93
C LYS A 127 -8.84 26.13 11.92
N GLU A 128 -9.28 25.70 10.74
CA GLU A 128 -9.85 26.61 9.74
C GLU A 128 -11.17 27.21 10.23
N MET A 129 -12.00 26.42 10.93
CA MET A 129 -13.23 26.90 11.55
C MET A 129 -12.96 27.90 12.69
N ASP A 130 -11.99 27.62 13.56
CA ASP A 130 -11.61 28.53 14.64
C ASP A 130 -11.17 29.90 14.08
N ASN A 131 -10.34 29.89 13.04
CA ASN A 131 -9.91 31.13 12.37
C ASN A 131 -11.09 31.91 11.76
N LEU A 132 -12.07 31.20 11.19
CA LEU A 132 -13.26 31.82 10.62
C LEU A 132 -14.17 32.41 11.71
N LEU A 133 -14.28 31.73 12.85
CA LEU A 133 -15.04 32.19 14.00
C LEU A 133 -14.42 33.46 14.60
N ASP A 134 -13.09 33.47 14.78
CA ASP A 134 -12.33 34.64 15.22
C ASP A 134 -12.50 35.83 14.26
N SER A 135 -12.48 35.56 12.95
CA SER A 135 -12.68 36.58 11.92
C SER A 135 -14.11 37.14 11.95
N SER A 136 -15.10 36.29 12.18
CA SER A 136 -16.51 36.69 12.34
C SER A 136 -16.70 37.59 13.57
N ILE A 137 -16.10 37.24 14.72
CA ILE A 137 -16.14 38.06 15.94
C ILE A 137 -15.52 39.44 15.69
N LYS A 138 -14.36 39.50 15.02
CA LYS A 138 -13.72 40.77 14.64
C LYS A 138 -14.62 41.63 13.75
N MET A 139 -15.30 41.01 12.79
CA MET A 139 -16.24 41.71 11.90
C MET A 139 -17.43 42.28 12.68
N VAL A 140 -18.02 41.51 13.60
CA VAL A 140 -19.10 41.99 14.48
C VAL A 140 -18.65 43.19 15.29
N ASN A 141 -17.48 43.09 15.94
CA ASN A 141 -16.91 44.19 16.71
C ASN A 141 -16.66 45.44 15.85
N TYR A 142 -16.18 45.26 14.62
CA TYR A 142 -15.97 46.36 13.69
C TYR A 142 -17.29 47.03 13.31
N VAL A 143 -18.32 46.26 12.96
CA VAL A 143 -19.66 46.80 12.65
C VAL A 143 -20.22 47.58 13.84
N GLN A 144 -20.06 47.05 15.06
CA GLN A 144 -20.47 47.73 16.27
C GLN A 144 -19.72 49.05 16.48
N SER A 145 -18.39 49.06 16.31
CA SER A 145 -17.60 50.30 16.40
C SER A 145 -18.00 51.34 15.36
N VAL A 146 -18.34 50.92 14.14
CA VAL A 146 -18.82 51.81 13.07
C VAL A 146 -20.19 52.38 13.43
N SER A 147 -21.08 51.58 14.02
CA SER A 147 -22.37 52.04 14.53
C SER A 147 -22.19 53.07 15.65
N GLU A 148 -21.33 52.80 16.63
CA GLU A 148 -21.03 53.71 17.73
C GLU A 148 -20.40 55.02 17.21
N MET A 149 -19.50 54.95 16.23
CA MET A 149 -18.91 56.12 15.58
C MET A 149 -19.96 56.93 14.83
N ARG A 150 -20.86 56.27 14.08
CA ARG A 150 -22.01 56.91 13.42
C ARG A 150 -22.91 57.60 14.44
N ASP A 151 -23.26 56.94 15.54
CA ASP A 151 -24.11 57.51 16.58
C ASP A 151 -23.44 58.69 17.28
N THR A 152 -22.12 58.62 17.49
CA THR A 152 -21.31 59.72 18.04
C THR A 152 -21.24 60.90 17.06
N PHE A 153 -21.05 60.63 15.77
CA PHE A 153 -21.06 61.64 14.71
C PHE A 153 -22.43 62.31 14.60
N LEU A 154 -23.52 61.54 14.62
CA LEU A 154 -24.88 62.07 14.62
C LEU A 154 -25.14 62.91 15.88
N LYS A 155 -24.71 62.47 17.07
CA LYS A 155 -24.82 63.27 18.30
C LYS A 155 -23.98 64.55 18.27
N SER A 156 -22.79 64.51 17.65
CA SER A 156 -21.88 65.66 17.55
C SER A 156 -22.32 66.67 16.49
N ASN A 157 -22.91 66.20 15.37
CA ASN A 157 -23.38 67.06 14.27
C ASN A 157 -24.85 67.46 14.36
N CYS A 158 -25.66 66.77 15.16
CA CYS A 158 -27.07 67.14 15.41
C CYS A 158 -27.31 67.71 16.82
N GLY A 159 -26.26 68.01 17.58
CA GLY A 159 -26.40 68.39 18.98
C GLY A 159 -25.35 69.35 19.51
N LYS A 160 -25.29 70.57 18.98
CA LYS A 160 -24.97 71.83 19.70
C LYS A 160 -25.03 73.02 18.72
N ASN A 161 -26.12 73.78 18.82
CA ASN A 161 -26.30 75.17 18.37
C ASN A 161 -25.18 75.80 17.53
N ASN A 162 -25.24 75.63 16.20
CA ASN A 162 -24.53 76.53 15.29
C ASN A 162 -24.98 77.99 15.47
N THR A 163 -26.17 78.22 16.02
CA THR A 163 -26.71 79.55 16.32
C THR A 163 -25.88 80.35 17.33
N ASP A 164 -25.23 79.72 18.31
CA ASP A 164 -24.41 80.43 19.30
C ASP A 164 -23.03 80.79 18.75
N LEU A 165 -22.48 79.94 17.87
CA LEU A 165 -21.22 80.21 17.18
C LEU A 165 -21.39 81.35 16.15
N TYR A 166 -22.50 81.37 15.40
CA TYR A 166 -22.84 82.48 14.50
C TYR A 166 -23.02 83.80 15.25
N LYS A 167 -23.62 83.80 16.45
CA LYS A 167 -23.73 84.99 17.31
C LYS A 167 -22.36 85.48 17.83
N MET A 168 -21.47 84.58 18.21
CA MET A 168 -20.12 84.97 18.65
C MET A 168 -19.25 85.52 17.49
N MET A 169 -19.50 85.07 16.26
CA MET A 169 -18.82 85.57 15.05
C MET A 169 -19.33 86.94 14.55
N GLU A 170 -20.32 87.55 15.21
CA GLU A 170 -20.70 88.95 14.99
C GLU A 170 -19.65 89.92 15.59
N HIS A 171 -18.90 89.49 16.61
CA HIS A 171 -17.81 90.27 17.18
C HIS A 171 -16.53 90.16 16.34
N LYS A 172 -16.06 91.31 15.81
CA LYS A 172 -14.93 91.42 14.87
C LYS A 172 -13.64 90.76 15.36
N GLU A 173 -13.36 90.85 16.66
CA GLU A 173 -12.14 90.31 17.27
C GLU A 173 -12.14 88.78 17.35
N ILE A 174 -13.29 88.21 17.70
CA ILE A 174 -13.49 86.75 17.73
C ILE A 174 -13.43 86.20 16.31
N ARG A 175 -14.10 86.84 15.36
CA ARG A 175 -14.03 86.48 13.94
C ARG A 175 -12.58 86.45 13.43
N ASN A 176 -11.80 87.49 13.71
CA ASN A 176 -10.41 87.55 13.27
C ASN A 176 -9.53 86.47 13.91
N ASN A 177 -9.74 86.13 15.18
CA ASN A 177 -8.99 85.05 15.83
C ASN A 177 -9.34 83.68 15.27
N VAL A 178 -10.63 83.42 15.00
CA VAL A 178 -11.07 82.17 14.36
C VAL A 178 -10.44 82.04 12.97
N TYR A 179 -10.53 83.07 12.14
CA TYR A 179 -9.90 83.06 10.81
C TYR A 179 -8.38 82.86 10.86
N LYS A 180 -7.68 83.49 11.81
CA LYS A 180 -6.23 83.30 11.96
C LYS A 180 -5.87 81.88 12.37
N ASN A 181 -6.65 81.27 13.26
CA ASN A 181 -6.41 79.90 13.70
C ASN A 181 -6.73 78.90 12.58
N GLU A 182 -7.84 79.07 11.87
CA GLU A 182 -8.16 78.23 10.71
C GLU A 182 -7.11 78.35 9.60
N LEU A 183 -6.65 79.57 9.29
CA LEU A 183 -5.58 79.79 8.32
C LEU A 183 -4.28 79.10 8.76
N LYS A 184 -3.96 79.15 10.06
CA LYS A 184 -2.77 78.50 10.62
C LYS A 184 -2.87 76.98 10.55
N GLU A 185 -4.01 76.40 10.89
CA GLU A 185 -4.23 74.96 10.77
C GLU A 185 -4.21 74.49 9.31
N LEU A 186 -4.75 75.28 8.39
CA LEU A 186 -4.67 75.01 6.95
C LEU A 186 -3.22 75.07 6.45
N LEU A 187 -2.44 76.04 6.91
CA LEU A 187 -1.01 76.15 6.59
C LEU A 187 -0.20 74.98 7.17
N GLU A 188 -0.56 74.47 8.35
CA GLU A 188 0.11 73.32 8.98
C GLU A 188 -0.22 71.99 8.28
N LYS A 189 -1.39 71.87 7.66
CA LYS A 189 -1.85 70.64 6.99
C LYS A 189 -1.69 70.65 5.47
N ALA A 190 -1.49 71.81 4.86
CA ALA A 190 -1.36 71.91 3.41
C ALA A 190 0.03 71.49 2.94
N ASN A 191 0.05 70.64 1.91
CA ASN A 191 1.29 70.22 1.26
C ASN A 191 1.79 71.35 0.33
N ILE A 192 3.10 71.55 0.23
CA ILE A 192 3.72 72.68 -0.51
C ILE A 192 3.26 72.73 -1.98
N GLU A 193 2.92 71.58 -2.56
CA GLU A 193 2.42 71.44 -3.94
C GLU A 193 1.03 72.07 -4.15
N ASP A 194 0.16 72.07 -3.14
CA ASP A 194 -1.18 72.66 -3.22
C ASP A 194 -1.12 74.20 -3.20
N PHE A 195 -0.17 74.77 -2.45
CA PHE A 195 0.10 76.20 -2.45
C PHE A 195 0.65 76.70 -3.79
N GLN A 196 1.54 75.92 -4.43
CA GLN A 196 2.06 76.27 -5.75
C GLN A 196 0.98 76.25 -6.83
N ARG A 197 -0.01 75.36 -6.74
CA ARG A 197 -1.18 75.33 -7.63
C ARG A 197 -2.09 76.53 -7.44
N PHE A 198 -2.30 76.99 -6.21
CA PHE A 198 -3.17 78.13 -5.93
C PHE A 198 -2.57 79.45 -6.44
N ILE A 199 -1.25 79.64 -6.31
CA ILE A 199 -0.55 80.85 -6.79
C ILE A 199 -0.44 80.90 -8.32
N LYS A 200 -0.39 79.75 -9.01
CA LYS A 200 -0.37 79.70 -10.49
C LYS A 200 -1.70 80.03 -11.16
N ASN A 201 -2.81 79.99 -10.42
CA ASN A 201 -4.17 80.24 -10.91
C ASN A 201 -4.76 81.58 -10.43
N LEU A 202 -3.92 82.46 -9.87
CA LEU A 202 -4.18 83.88 -9.58
C LEU A 202 -3.44 84.74 -10.62
#